data_AF-A0A100JXY4-F1
#
_entry.id   AF-A0A100JXY4-F1
#
_cell.length_a   1.000
_cell.length_b   1.000
_cell.length_c   1.000
_cell.angle_alpha   90.00
_cell.angle_beta   90.00
_cell.angle_gamma   90.00
#
_symmetry.space_group_name_H-M   'P 1'
#
loop_
_entity.id
_entity.type
_entity.pdbx_description
1 polymer ?
#
loop_
_entity_poly.entity_id
_entity_poly.type
_entity_poly.pdbx_seq_one_letter_code
_entity_poly.pdbx_strand_id
1 'polypeptide(L)'
;MPGLGPGTAPGGQPEPPRGNRRSSVFLVAVALVVALGAGGSVYALMNKGGSGGEEDDAKGGTTAGAPETPGPTSPEPTDPETSPQETSESPDDGTVPEGFLGTWTATLPGSDTRELVLRQGEVGDTVLSLTADGPLDGGGTYHCVFEAALTDEPADDGPLSLGPSTVSTGEPATSCSPGAATTVTLLPDGRLRRVDTAGKSVTYTKSD
;
A
#
# COMPACT_ATOMS: atom_id res chain seq x y z
N MET A 1 -35.61 66.96 -28.75
CA MET A 1 -34.83 67.66 -27.71
C MET A 1 -33.94 66.64 -27.03
N PRO A 2 -32.61 66.80 -27.05
CA PRO A 2 -31.67 65.92 -26.36
C PRO A 2 -31.55 66.28 -24.88
N GLY A 3 -31.70 65.29 -24.00
CA GLY A 3 -31.51 65.41 -22.56
C GLY A 3 -30.07 65.14 -22.17
N LEU A 4 -29.41 66.16 -21.62
CA LEU A 4 -28.07 66.14 -21.04
C LEU A 4 -28.18 65.64 -19.59
N GLY A 5 -27.54 64.52 -19.25
CA GLY A 5 -27.39 64.02 -17.87
C GLY A 5 -25.94 64.16 -17.38
N PRO A 6 -25.69 64.54 -16.12
CA PRO A 6 -24.38 64.96 -15.63
C PRO A 6 -23.40 63.81 -15.38
N GLY A 7 -22.11 64.13 -15.59
CA GLY A 7 -20.97 63.20 -15.61
C GLY A 7 -20.58 62.58 -14.27
N THR A 8 -20.20 61.31 -14.36
CA THR A 8 -19.60 60.44 -13.36
C THR A 8 -18.27 60.99 -12.83
N ALA A 9 -18.12 61.04 -11.50
CA ALA A 9 -16.84 61.24 -10.82
C ALA A 9 -15.99 59.95 -10.85
N PRO A 10 -14.65 60.03 -10.96
CA PRO A 10 -13.80 58.84 -10.95
C PRO A 10 -13.69 58.23 -9.54
N GLY A 11 -13.94 56.93 -9.43
CA GLY A 11 -13.76 56.15 -8.21
C GLY A 11 -12.29 56.10 -7.77
N GLY A 12 -12.05 56.30 -6.47
CA GLY A 12 -10.74 56.12 -5.85
C GLY A 12 -10.28 54.66 -5.90
N GLN A 13 -8.98 54.45 -6.15
CA GLN A 13 -8.35 53.14 -6.03
C GLN A 13 -8.18 52.76 -4.55
N PRO A 14 -8.45 51.50 -4.16
CA PRO A 14 -8.06 50.99 -2.85
C PRO A 14 -6.53 50.92 -2.71
N GLU A 15 -6.01 51.50 -1.64
CA GLU A 15 -4.59 51.48 -1.28
C GLU A 15 -4.18 50.05 -0.85
N PRO A 16 -3.02 49.53 -1.29
CA PRO A 16 -2.58 48.20 -0.89
C PRO A 16 -2.23 48.16 0.62
N PRO A 17 -2.61 47.09 1.35
CA PRO A 17 -2.34 46.97 2.77
C PRO A 17 -0.82 46.93 3.05
N ARG A 18 -0.34 47.93 3.79
CA ARG A 18 1.03 47.96 4.32
C ARG A 18 1.12 47.04 5.54
N GLY A 19 1.36 45.75 5.30
CA GLY A 19 1.50 44.71 6.34
C GLY A 19 2.95 44.29 6.60
N ASN A 20 3.48 44.70 7.76
CA ASN A 20 4.53 44.10 8.60
C ASN A 20 5.69 43.28 7.98
N ARG A 21 6.85 43.94 7.80
CA ARG A 21 8.18 43.35 7.49
C ARG A 21 8.79 42.45 8.59
N ARG A 22 8.12 42.20 9.72
CA ARG A 22 8.70 41.47 10.85
C ARG A 22 8.57 39.94 10.74
N SER A 23 7.71 39.43 9.86
CA SER A 23 7.46 37.98 9.73
C SER A 23 8.40 37.24 8.76
N SER A 24 9.21 37.96 7.97
CA SER A 24 10.06 37.34 6.94
C SER A 24 11.34 36.71 7.48
N VAL A 25 11.81 37.10 8.67
CA VAL A 25 13.09 36.63 9.23
C VAL A 25 12.98 35.23 9.82
N PHE A 26 11.81 34.84 10.34
CA PHE A 26 11.63 33.54 10.99
C PHE A 26 11.68 32.36 10.01
N LEU A 27 11.21 32.56 8.76
CA LEU A 27 11.18 31.50 7.75
C LEU A 27 12.57 31.13 7.22
N VAL A 28 13.53 32.06 7.22
CA VAL A 28 14.91 31.79 6.76
C VAL A 28 15.68 30.94 7.79
N ALA A 29 15.42 31.14 9.08
CA ALA A 29 16.07 30.36 10.15
C ALA A 29 15.62 28.89 10.16
N VAL A 30 14.33 28.63 9.96
CA VAL A 30 13.80 27.25 9.88
C VAL A 30 14.35 26.51 8.66
N ALA A 31 14.46 27.19 7.51
CA ALA A 31 15.02 26.59 6.30
C ALA A 31 16.49 26.14 6.45
N LEU A 32 17.31 26.86 7.24
CA LEU A 32 18.69 26.49 7.51
C LEU A 32 18.83 25.28 8.44
N VAL A 33 17.90 25.09 9.38
CA VAL A 33 17.90 23.92 10.29
C VAL A 33 17.52 22.63 9.55
N VAL A 34 16.57 22.70 8.61
CA VAL A 34 16.15 21.53 7.81
C VAL A 34 17.24 21.10 6.82
N ALA A 35 18.00 22.04 6.25
CA ALA A 35 19.05 21.73 5.28
C ALA A 35 20.28 21.00 5.88
N LEU A 36 20.50 21.06 7.19
CA LEU A 36 21.64 20.42 7.87
C LEU A 36 21.32 19.05 8.48
N GLY A 37 20.05 18.62 8.45
CA GLY A 37 19.62 17.33 9.01
C GLY A 37 19.80 16.11 8.09
N ALA A 38 20.31 16.31 6.87
CA ALA A 38 20.51 15.27 5.87
C ALA A 38 22.02 15.10 5.58
N GLY A 39 22.72 14.23 6.33
CA GLY A 39 24.07 13.82 5.91
C GLY A 39 25.01 13.38 7.01
N GLY A 40 24.72 12.27 7.71
CA GLY A 40 25.65 11.79 8.73
C GLY A 40 25.46 10.36 9.23
N SER A 41 25.49 9.33 8.36
CA SER A 41 25.67 7.94 8.83
C SER A 41 26.15 6.91 7.79
N VAL A 42 26.53 7.29 6.56
CA VAL A 42 26.92 6.30 5.51
C VAL A 42 28.35 5.73 5.70
N TYR A 43 29.17 6.27 6.60
CA TYR A 43 30.61 5.93 6.71
C TYR A 43 30.98 5.04 7.92
N ALA A 44 30.11 4.14 8.37
CA ALA A 44 30.41 3.27 9.52
C ALA A 44 30.47 1.75 9.22
N LEU A 45 30.11 1.27 8.03
CA LEU A 45 30.02 -0.19 7.79
C LEU A 45 30.94 -0.75 6.70
N MET A 46 31.75 0.07 6.02
CA MET A 46 32.70 -0.40 4.99
C MET A 46 34.13 -0.64 5.51
N ASN A 47 34.30 -0.93 6.80
CA ASN A 47 35.60 -1.39 7.30
C ASN A 47 35.46 -2.49 8.35
N LYS A 48 34.96 -3.66 7.95
CA LYS A 48 35.25 -4.91 8.66
C LYS A 48 34.98 -6.13 7.78
N GLY A 49 36.05 -6.82 7.38
CA GLY A 49 35.93 -8.13 6.73
C GLY A 49 37.14 -8.51 5.91
N GLY A 50 38.27 -8.73 6.58
CA GLY A 50 39.39 -9.49 6.00
C GLY A 50 39.24 -11.00 6.26
N SER A 51 40.13 -11.77 5.62
CA SER A 51 40.39 -13.23 5.67
C SER A 51 39.35 -14.12 4.98
N GLY A 52 39.68 -15.05 4.07
CA GLY A 52 40.96 -15.66 3.68
C GLY A 52 40.90 -17.19 3.82
N GLY A 53 41.32 -17.94 2.78
CA GLY A 53 41.60 -19.39 2.78
C GLY A 53 40.35 -20.27 2.51
N GLU A 54 40.20 -20.93 1.36
CA GLU A 54 40.94 -22.09 0.78
C GLU A 54 40.38 -23.46 1.23
N GLU A 55 40.47 -24.37 0.28
CA GLU A 55 39.78 -25.64 0.03
C GLU A 55 40.04 -26.73 1.08
N ASP A 56 39.18 -27.76 1.10
CA ASP A 56 39.66 -29.14 1.29
C ASP A 56 38.63 -30.17 0.77
N ASP A 57 39.14 -31.01 -0.13
CA ASP A 57 38.62 -32.25 -0.67
C ASP A 57 38.27 -33.31 0.40
N ALA A 58 37.38 -34.26 0.07
CA ALA A 58 37.73 -35.69 0.04
C ALA A 58 36.54 -36.65 -0.17
N LYS A 59 36.70 -37.51 -1.19
CA LYS A 59 36.40 -38.97 -1.25
C LYS A 59 34.94 -39.43 -1.08
N GLY A 60 34.33 -40.24 -1.96
CA GLY A 60 34.85 -41.31 -2.83
C GLY A 60 34.64 -42.69 -2.19
N GLY A 61 33.74 -43.53 -2.73
CA GLY A 61 33.57 -44.93 -2.33
C GLY A 61 32.48 -45.71 -3.10
N THR A 62 32.87 -46.83 -3.71
CA THR A 62 32.25 -47.62 -4.79
C THR A 62 31.65 -48.98 -4.37
N THR A 63 30.53 -49.36 -5.02
CA THR A 63 30.12 -50.65 -5.64
C THR A 63 30.31 -52.06 -4.99
N ALA A 64 29.20 -52.84 -5.01
CA ALA A 64 29.00 -54.26 -5.43
C ALA A 64 28.81 -55.39 -4.38
N GLY A 65 27.71 -56.15 -4.54
CA GLY A 65 27.54 -57.55 -4.09
C GLY A 65 26.08 -58.05 -4.05
N ALA A 66 25.65 -58.84 -5.05
CA ALA A 66 24.31 -59.44 -5.26
C ALA A 66 24.14 -60.84 -4.59
N PRO A 67 23.20 -61.75 -4.97
CA PRO A 67 21.75 -61.70 -5.27
C PRO A 67 20.93 -62.77 -4.48
N GLU A 68 19.60 -62.65 -4.30
CA GLU A 68 18.65 -63.81 -4.27
C GLU A 68 17.22 -63.37 -4.68
N THR A 69 16.57 -64.16 -5.53
CA THR A 69 15.13 -64.12 -5.90
C THR A 69 14.75 -65.60 -6.14
N PRO A 70 13.50 -66.11 -5.99
CA PRO A 70 12.21 -65.41 -6.07
C PRO A 70 11.11 -65.84 -5.08
N GLY A 71 10.17 -64.92 -4.78
CA GLY A 71 8.89 -65.24 -4.15
C GLY A 71 7.82 -64.20 -4.52
N PRO A 72 6.68 -64.58 -5.13
CA PRO A 72 5.69 -63.63 -5.62
C PRO A 72 4.60 -63.41 -4.57
N THR A 73 4.56 -62.25 -3.90
CA THR A 73 3.34 -61.87 -3.18
C THR A 73 3.21 -60.36 -3.05
N SER A 74 2.12 -59.84 -3.63
CA SER A 74 1.39 -58.60 -3.31
C SER A 74 2.11 -57.25 -3.41
N PRO A 75 1.62 -56.30 -4.24
CA PRO A 75 1.99 -54.89 -4.08
C PRO A 75 1.35 -54.34 -2.80
N GLU A 76 2.17 -54.13 -1.78
CA GLU A 76 1.87 -53.22 -0.68
C GLU A 76 1.98 -51.78 -1.23
N PRO A 77 0.97 -50.90 -1.05
CA PRO A 77 1.13 -49.50 -1.38
C PRO A 77 2.16 -48.91 -0.42
N THR A 78 3.30 -48.53 -0.98
CA THR A 78 4.33 -47.71 -0.33
C THR A 78 3.67 -46.44 0.19
N ASP A 79 3.75 -46.22 1.50
CA ASP A 79 3.53 -44.91 2.12
C ASP A 79 4.37 -43.87 1.34
N PRO A 80 3.75 -42.86 0.71
CA PRO A 80 4.53 -41.81 0.10
C PRO A 80 5.24 -41.02 1.20
N GLU A 81 6.54 -40.85 0.95
CA GLU A 81 7.47 -39.96 1.61
C GLU A 81 6.79 -38.73 2.23
N THR A 82 7.23 -38.41 3.44
CA THR A 82 7.13 -37.11 4.10
C THR A 82 7.29 -36.00 3.06
N SER A 83 6.16 -35.49 2.58
CA SER A 83 6.09 -34.22 1.90
C SER A 83 6.74 -33.20 2.84
N PRO A 84 7.65 -32.30 2.38
CA PRO A 84 8.03 -31.19 3.21
C PRO A 84 6.74 -30.52 3.64
N GLN A 85 6.50 -30.50 4.96
CA GLN A 85 5.50 -29.63 5.53
C GLN A 85 5.97 -28.25 5.12
N GLU A 86 5.32 -27.68 4.10
CA GLU A 86 5.25 -26.26 3.89
C GLU A 86 4.90 -25.71 5.27
N THR A 87 5.90 -25.16 5.96
CA THR A 87 5.68 -24.44 7.20
C THR A 87 4.75 -23.32 6.78
N SER A 88 3.46 -23.52 7.01
CA SER A 88 2.49 -22.44 6.91
C SER A 88 2.88 -21.50 8.03
N GLU A 89 3.74 -20.53 7.70
CA GLU A 89 4.02 -19.41 8.58
C GLU A 89 2.66 -18.83 8.93
N SER A 90 2.27 -18.96 10.21
CA SER A 90 1.01 -18.39 10.69
C SER A 90 1.04 -16.90 10.38
N PRO A 91 0.07 -16.34 9.63
CA PRO A 91 0.08 -14.96 9.17
C PRO A 91 -0.18 -13.94 10.29
N ASP A 92 0.05 -14.31 11.55
CA ASP A 92 -0.45 -13.58 12.72
C ASP A 92 0.52 -12.50 13.24
N ASP A 93 1.74 -12.38 12.71
CA ASP A 93 2.75 -11.40 13.17
C ASP A 93 2.79 -10.10 12.33
N GLY A 94 1.79 -9.84 11.49
CA GLY A 94 1.70 -8.59 10.73
C GLY A 94 1.36 -7.38 11.61
N THR A 95 1.75 -6.17 11.19
CA THR A 95 1.52 -4.93 11.95
C THR A 95 0.12 -4.35 11.75
N VAL A 96 -0.70 -4.91 10.83
CA VAL A 96 -2.05 -4.41 10.58
C VAL A 96 -2.97 -4.85 11.73
N PRO A 97 -3.61 -3.92 12.48
CA PRO A 97 -4.45 -4.29 13.62
C PRO A 97 -5.66 -5.11 13.19
N GLU A 98 -6.04 -6.11 14.00
CA GLU A 98 -7.10 -7.08 13.69
C GLU A 98 -8.43 -6.44 13.29
N GLY A 99 -8.76 -5.29 13.89
CA GLY A 99 -10.00 -4.55 13.59
C GLY A 99 -10.14 -4.17 12.11
N PHE A 100 -9.02 -3.95 11.41
CA PHE A 100 -8.98 -3.60 9.99
C PHE A 100 -9.09 -4.82 9.08
N LEU A 101 -8.68 -6.00 9.54
CA LEU A 101 -8.58 -7.19 8.70
C LEU A 101 -9.96 -7.66 8.21
N GLY A 102 -9.95 -8.22 7.00
CA GLY A 102 -11.12 -8.80 6.34
C GLY A 102 -11.61 -8.00 5.14
N THR A 103 -12.84 -8.29 4.75
CA THR A 103 -13.48 -7.71 3.56
C THR A 103 -14.46 -6.61 3.95
N TRP A 104 -14.46 -5.54 3.17
CA TRP A 104 -15.22 -4.33 3.40
C TRP A 104 -15.89 -3.89 2.11
N THR A 105 -17.17 -3.57 2.14
CA THR A 105 -17.94 -3.22 0.95
C THR A 105 -18.52 -1.81 1.03
N ALA A 106 -18.66 -1.16 -0.12
CA ALA A 106 -19.37 0.10 -0.26
C ALA A 106 -20.10 0.14 -1.61
N THR A 107 -21.26 0.80 -1.62
CA THR A 107 -21.99 1.13 -2.84
C THR A 107 -21.98 2.64 -3.02
N LEU A 108 -21.53 3.10 -4.18
CA LEU A 108 -21.50 4.51 -4.56
C LEU A 108 -22.67 4.81 -5.51
N PRO A 109 -23.03 6.10 -5.68
CA PRO A 109 -23.99 6.50 -6.70
C PRO A 109 -23.55 6.01 -8.08
N GLY A 110 -24.50 5.60 -8.93
CA GLY A 110 -24.21 5.05 -10.26
C GLY A 110 -24.15 3.52 -10.31
N SER A 111 -24.50 2.82 -9.22
CA SER A 111 -24.37 1.36 -9.09
C SER A 111 -22.91 0.88 -9.08
N ASP A 112 -21.98 1.78 -8.78
CA ASP A 112 -20.57 1.47 -8.57
C ASP A 112 -20.39 0.77 -7.22
N THR A 113 -19.85 -0.45 -7.25
CA THR A 113 -19.50 -1.20 -6.05
C THR A 113 -18.01 -1.11 -5.78
N ARG A 114 -17.65 -1.18 -4.51
CA ARG A 114 -16.28 -1.28 -4.04
C ARG A 114 -16.20 -2.41 -3.03
N GLU A 115 -15.26 -3.31 -3.25
CA GLU A 115 -14.85 -4.31 -2.27
C GLU A 115 -13.40 -4.07 -1.92
N LEU A 116 -13.11 -3.88 -0.64
CA LEU A 116 -11.80 -3.59 -0.11
C LEU A 116 -11.43 -4.73 0.84
N VAL A 117 -10.33 -5.41 0.55
CA VAL A 117 -9.78 -6.49 1.37
C VAL A 117 -8.51 -5.99 2.02
N LEU A 118 -8.46 -6.08 3.35
CA LEU A 118 -7.26 -5.83 4.15
C LEU A 118 -6.75 -7.13 4.73
N ARG A 119 -5.46 -7.38 4.51
CA ARG A 119 -4.73 -8.56 4.96
C ARG A 119 -3.60 -8.13 5.89
N GLN A 120 -3.07 -9.10 6.63
CA GLN A 120 -1.87 -8.89 7.42
C GLN A 120 -0.66 -8.58 6.54
N GLY A 121 0.29 -7.84 7.10
CA GLY A 121 1.58 -7.51 6.48
C GLY A 121 2.35 -6.46 7.25
N GLU A 122 3.59 -6.24 6.83
CA GLU A 122 4.51 -5.24 7.38
C GLU A 122 4.59 -3.98 6.48
N VAL A 123 5.36 -2.98 6.90
CA VAL A 123 5.63 -1.80 6.08
C VAL A 123 6.36 -2.21 4.80
N GLY A 124 5.79 -1.84 3.65
CA GLY A 124 6.25 -2.21 2.32
C GLY A 124 5.44 -3.35 1.68
N ASP A 125 4.69 -4.12 2.49
CA ASP A 125 3.88 -5.22 1.98
C ASP A 125 2.57 -4.73 1.38
N THR A 126 2.07 -5.48 0.39
CA THR A 126 0.76 -5.26 -0.21
C THR A 126 -0.34 -5.77 0.70
N VAL A 127 -0.86 -4.87 1.55
CA VAL A 127 -1.90 -5.20 2.54
C VAL A 127 -3.31 -4.94 2.03
N LEU A 128 -3.49 -4.05 1.04
CA LEU A 128 -4.79 -3.69 0.48
C LEU A 128 -4.96 -4.28 -0.92
N SER A 129 -6.11 -4.92 -1.14
CA SER A 129 -6.71 -5.09 -2.47
C SER A 129 -8.05 -4.34 -2.52
N LEU A 130 -8.33 -3.62 -3.60
CA LEU A 130 -9.60 -2.95 -3.85
C LEU A 130 -10.12 -3.35 -5.22
N THR A 131 -11.26 -4.03 -5.22
CA THR A 131 -12.06 -4.27 -6.41
C THR A 131 -13.09 -3.16 -6.58
N ALA A 132 -13.20 -2.67 -7.81
CA ALA A 132 -14.12 -1.63 -8.22
C ALA A 132 -14.86 -2.10 -9.47
N ASP A 133 -16.17 -2.24 -9.34
CA ASP A 133 -17.05 -2.60 -10.45
C ASP A 133 -18.09 -1.50 -10.65
N GLY A 134 -18.52 -1.30 -11.88
CA GLY A 134 -19.56 -0.33 -12.18
C GLY A 134 -19.85 -0.23 -13.68
N PRO A 135 -20.86 0.57 -14.05
CA PRO A 135 -21.17 0.82 -15.45
C PRO A 135 -20.13 1.73 -16.09
N LEU A 136 -19.91 1.55 -17.40
CA LEU A 136 -19.16 2.50 -18.22
C LEU A 136 -20.09 3.50 -18.91
N ASP A 137 -19.60 4.72 -19.09
CA ASP A 137 -20.24 5.71 -19.95
C ASP A 137 -20.29 5.19 -21.39
N GLY A 138 -21.50 5.13 -21.96
CA GLY A 138 -21.72 4.55 -23.30
C GLY A 138 -22.07 3.06 -23.31
N GLY A 139 -22.20 2.44 -22.12
CA GLY A 139 -22.66 1.06 -21.96
C GLY A 139 -21.53 0.08 -21.64
N GLY A 140 -21.92 -1.10 -21.14
CA GLY A 140 -21.00 -2.09 -20.59
C GLY A 140 -20.65 -1.82 -19.13
N THR A 141 -19.67 -2.56 -18.63
CA THR A 141 -19.20 -2.49 -17.24
C THR A 141 -17.68 -2.41 -17.21
N TYR A 142 -17.14 -1.87 -16.13
CA TYR A 142 -15.73 -1.99 -15.80
C TYR A 142 -15.53 -2.91 -14.60
N HIS A 143 -14.36 -3.55 -14.57
CA HIS A 143 -13.82 -4.26 -13.43
C HIS A 143 -12.36 -3.81 -13.24
N CYS A 144 -12.05 -3.23 -12.09
CA CYS A 144 -10.71 -2.78 -11.75
C CYS A 144 -10.30 -3.37 -10.40
N VAL A 145 -9.13 -3.99 -10.35
CA VAL A 145 -8.50 -4.43 -9.10
C VAL A 145 -7.25 -3.59 -8.88
N PHE A 146 -7.17 -2.99 -7.70
CA PHE A 146 -6.07 -2.14 -7.28
C PHE A 146 -5.39 -2.72 -6.06
N GLU A 147 -4.07 -2.57 -5.99
CA GLU A 147 -3.27 -3.03 -4.85
C GLU A 147 -2.46 -1.87 -4.29
N ALA A 148 -2.32 -1.81 -2.97
CA ALA A 148 -1.53 -0.79 -2.30
C ALA A 148 -0.76 -1.36 -1.12
N ALA A 149 0.46 -0.84 -0.93
CA ALA A 149 1.33 -1.23 0.15
C ALA A 149 1.10 -0.40 1.42
N LEU A 150 1.35 -0.98 2.59
CA LEU A 150 1.45 -0.26 3.86
C LEU A 150 2.71 0.60 3.85
N THR A 151 2.61 1.88 4.21
CA THR A 151 3.77 2.80 4.17
C THR A 151 4.31 3.17 5.53
N ASP A 152 3.52 3.03 6.59
CA ASP A 152 3.91 3.34 7.96
C ASP A 152 3.35 2.28 8.90
N GLU A 153 4.07 2.03 9.99
CA GLU A 153 3.59 1.18 11.08
C GLU A 153 2.42 1.89 11.78
N PRO A 154 1.23 1.29 11.84
CA PRO A 154 0.11 1.88 12.54
C PRO A 154 0.35 1.81 14.05
N ALA A 155 0.11 2.91 14.76
CA ALA A 155 0.03 2.87 16.21
C ALA A 155 -1.28 2.17 16.60
N ASP A 156 -1.27 1.13 17.45
CA ASP A 156 -2.46 0.43 18.00
C ASP A 156 -3.74 0.54 17.12
N ASP A 157 -4.78 1.25 17.57
CA ASP A 157 -6.04 1.48 16.84
C ASP A 157 -6.03 2.72 15.90
N GLY A 158 -4.83 3.17 15.57
CA GLY A 158 -4.56 4.31 14.69
C GLY A 158 -4.84 4.01 13.23
N PRO A 159 -4.84 5.06 12.39
CA PRO A 159 -5.12 4.89 10.97
C PRO A 159 -3.98 4.15 10.24
N LEU A 160 -4.34 3.38 9.21
CA LEU A 160 -3.38 2.80 8.27
C LEU A 160 -2.99 3.84 7.22
N SER A 161 -1.70 4.01 6.99
CA SER A 161 -1.15 4.76 5.85
C SER A 161 -0.88 3.79 4.69
N LEU A 162 -1.58 3.98 3.57
CA LEU A 162 -1.42 3.19 2.36
C LEU A 162 -0.83 4.05 1.25
N GLY A 163 0.16 3.49 0.55
CA GLY A 163 0.81 4.12 -0.59
C GLY A 163 -0.14 4.28 -1.80
N PRO A 164 0.34 4.92 -2.88
CA PRO A 164 -0.40 4.94 -4.15
C PRO A 164 -0.72 3.52 -4.61
N SER A 165 -1.93 3.32 -5.13
CA SER A 165 -2.36 2.00 -5.60
C SER A 165 -2.01 1.79 -7.07
N THR A 166 -1.56 0.60 -7.42
CA THR A 166 -1.37 0.18 -8.82
C THR A 166 -2.60 -0.57 -9.32
N VAL A 167 -2.74 -0.72 -10.64
CA VAL A 167 -3.79 -1.54 -11.26
C VAL A 167 -3.20 -2.94 -11.46
N SER A 168 -3.71 -3.94 -10.77
CA SER A 168 -3.33 -5.34 -10.98
C SER A 168 -4.20 -6.00 -12.04
N THR A 169 -5.48 -5.61 -12.14
CA THR A 169 -6.41 -6.05 -13.19
C THR A 169 -7.27 -4.88 -13.63
N GLY A 170 -7.54 -4.78 -14.93
CA GLY A 170 -8.36 -3.73 -15.49
C GLY A 170 -9.07 -4.17 -16.76
N GLU A 171 -10.40 -4.12 -16.73
CA GLU A 171 -11.27 -4.59 -17.79
C GLU A 171 -12.37 -3.56 -18.04
N PRO A 172 -12.39 -2.91 -19.22
CA PRO A 172 -11.30 -2.86 -20.21
C PRO A 172 -10.03 -2.21 -19.62
N ALA A 173 -8.85 -2.55 -20.15
CA ALA A 173 -7.58 -2.03 -19.61
C ALA A 173 -7.50 -0.49 -19.54
N THR A 174 -8.25 0.22 -20.40
CA THR A 174 -8.29 1.69 -20.44
C THR A 174 -9.24 2.33 -19.43
N SER A 175 -10.06 1.57 -18.71
CA SER A 175 -11.01 2.13 -17.73
C SER A 175 -10.40 2.34 -16.34
N CYS A 176 -9.23 1.76 -16.08
CA CYS A 176 -8.60 1.77 -14.76
C CYS A 176 -7.34 2.63 -14.77
N SER A 177 -7.06 3.35 -13.69
CA SER A 177 -5.85 4.15 -13.52
C SER A 177 -5.34 4.07 -12.09
N PRO A 178 -4.02 4.10 -11.85
CA PRO A 178 -3.45 4.10 -10.51
C PRO A 178 -4.10 5.11 -9.57
N GLY A 179 -4.28 4.71 -8.31
CA GLY A 179 -4.91 5.53 -7.27
C GLY A 179 -3.88 6.35 -6.48
N ALA A 180 -4.34 7.44 -5.89
CA ALA A 180 -3.54 8.21 -4.93
C ALA A 180 -3.33 7.42 -3.64
N ALA A 181 -2.31 7.81 -2.86
CA ALA A 181 -2.14 7.33 -1.49
C ALA A 181 -3.38 7.63 -0.64
N THR A 182 -3.66 6.76 0.34
CA THR A 182 -4.86 6.88 1.18
C THR A 182 -4.57 6.61 2.64
N THR A 183 -5.38 7.20 3.50
CA THR A 183 -5.45 6.87 4.93
C THR A 183 -6.73 6.08 5.17
N VAL A 184 -6.62 4.98 5.90
CA VAL A 184 -7.76 4.15 6.30
C VAL A 184 -7.94 4.24 7.82
N THR A 185 -9.16 4.50 8.27
CA THR A 185 -9.48 4.65 9.70
C THR A 185 -10.67 3.77 10.05
N LEU A 186 -10.55 2.98 11.11
CA LEU A 186 -11.69 2.30 11.71
C LEU A 186 -12.48 3.30 12.54
N LEU A 187 -13.77 3.47 12.21
CA LEU A 187 -14.64 4.39 12.91
C LEU A 187 -15.21 3.74 14.18
N PRO A 188 -15.64 4.54 15.18
CA PRO A 188 -16.23 4.00 16.41
C PRO A 188 -17.49 3.16 16.23
N ASP A 189 -18.16 3.29 15.08
CA ASP A 189 -19.34 2.49 14.72
C ASP A 189 -18.99 1.19 13.98
N GLY A 190 -17.70 0.84 13.91
CA GLY A 190 -17.20 -0.38 13.26
C GLY A 190 -17.10 -0.29 11.73
N ARG A 191 -17.40 0.87 11.12
CA ARG A 191 -17.20 1.08 9.68
C ARG A 191 -15.79 1.51 9.36
N LEU A 192 -15.36 1.24 8.14
CA LEU A 192 -14.04 1.64 7.67
C LEU A 192 -14.17 2.90 6.81
N ARG A 193 -13.40 3.94 7.10
CA ARG A 193 -13.34 5.16 6.28
C ARG A 193 -11.99 5.27 5.61
N ARG A 194 -11.99 5.36 4.28
CA ARG A 194 -10.79 5.63 3.49
C ARG A 194 -10.83 7.04 2.94
N VAL A 195 -9.72 7.76 3.03
CA VAL A 195 -9.57 9.15 2.55
C VAL A 195 -8.33 9.24 1.68
N ASP A 196 -8.43 9.84 0.50
CA ASP A 196 -7.26 10.11 -0.34
C ASP A 196 -6.56 11.43 0.02
N THR A 197 -5.39 11.67 -0.57
CA THR A 197 -4.62 12.90 -0.35
C THR A 197 -5.34 14.19 -0.78
N ALA A 198 -6.40 14.10 -1.59
CA ALA A 198 -7.24 15.22 -1.98
C ALA A 198 -8.46 15.42 -1.05
N GLY A 199 -8.61 14.58 -0.02
CA GLY A 199 -9.72 14.62 0.93
C GLY A 199 -10.99 13.92 0.47
N LYS A 200 -10.99 13.24 -0.69
CA LYS A 200 -12.14 12.42 -1.11
C LYS A 200 -12.24 11.20 -0.21
N SER A 201 -13.44 10.90 0.28
CA SER A 201 -13.64 9.78 1.22
C SER A 201 -14.73 8.82 0.79
N VAL A 202 -14.51 7.54 1.09
CA VAL A 202 -15.49 6.47 0.98
C VAL A 202 -15.59 5.76 2.32
N THR A 203 -16.82 5.43 2.73
CA THR A 203 -17.09 4.66 3.95
C THR A 203 -17.60 3.28 3.55
N TYR A 204 -17.06 2.26 4.20
CA TYR A 204 -17.31 0.86 3.94
C TYR A 204 -17.92 0.19 5.16
N THR A 205 -18.72 -0.84 4.92
CA THR A 205 -19.25 -1.76 5.92
C THR A 205 -18.50 -3.07 5.85
N LYS A 206 -18.23 -3.70 7.00
CA LYS A 206 -17.61 -5.03 7.02
C LYS A 206 -18.55 -6.03 6.35
N SER A 207 -18.01 -6.88 5.50
CA SER A 207 -18.74 -8.02 4.96
C SER A 207 -18.83 -9.12 6.02
N ASP A 208 -19.93 -9.86 6.03
CA ASP A 208 -20.16 -11.01 6.92
C ASP A 208 -19.31 -12.24 6.53
#